data_AF-A0A9D0YT74-F1
#
_entry.id   AF-A0A9D0YT74-F1
#
_cell.length_a   1.000
_cell.length_b   1.000
_cell.length_c   1.000
_cell.angle_alpha   90.00
_cell.angle_beta   90.00
_cell.angle_gamma   90.00
#
_symmetry.space_group_name_H-M   'P 1'
#
loop_
_entity.id
_entity.type
_entity.pdbx_description
1 polymer ?
#
loop_
_entity_poly.entity_id
_entity_poly.type
_entity_poly.pdbx_seq_one_letter_code
_entity_poly.pdbx_strand_id
1 'polypeptide(L)' 'MTILDLAKRYYPRLWDDRRLDMLVAAGQLTQQEVEEVKEGAHETAGDGL' A
#
# COMPACT_ATOMS: atom_id res chain seq x y z
N MET A 1 1.94 14.60 -2.96
CA MET A 1 1.89 13.13 -3.04
C MET A 1 2.52 12.57 -1.79
N THR A 2 1.79 11.80 -0.98
CA THR A 2 2.35 11.14 0.23
C THR A 2 2.82 9.73 -0.12
N ILE A 3 3.65 9.12 0.74
CA ILE A 3 4.08 7.71 0.58
C ILE A 3 2.87 6.77 0.64
N LEU A 4 1.87 7.07 1.47
CA LEU A 4 0.61 6.33 1.54
C LEU A 4 -0.12 6.29 0.19
N ASP A 5 -0.21 7.42 -0.49
CA ASP A 5 -0.88 7.52 -1.80
C ASP A 5 -0.13 6.70 -2.87
N LEU A 6 1.21 6.73 -2.84
CA LEU A 6 2.06 5.91 -3.69
C LEU A 6 1.88 4.42 -3.38
N ALA A 7 1.82 4.06 -2.10
CA ALA A 7 1.59 2.70 -1.65
C ALA A 7 0.25 2.16 -2.16
N LYS A 8 -0.85 2.92 -1.99
CA LYS A 8 -2.20 2.56 -2.49
C LYS A 8 -2.23 2.41 -4.02
N ARG A 9 -1.47 3.22 -4.75
CA ARG A 9 -1.45 3.19 -6.22
C ARG A 9 -0.58 2.08 -6.81
N TYR A 10 0.53 1.76 -6.16
CA TYR A 10 1.53 0.83 -6.70
C TYR A 10 1.44 -0.57 -6.12
N TYR A 11 0.90 -0.73 -4.91
CA TYR A 11 0.58 -2.04 -4.35
C TYR A 11 -0.72 -2.57 -4.99
N PRO A 12 -0.81 -3.86 -5.36
CA PRO A 12 0.17 -4.93 -5.21
C PRO A 12 1.00 -5.19 -6.49
N ARG A 13 0.91 -4.34 -7.52
CA ARG A 13 1.51 -4.61 -8.86
C ARG A 13 3.00 -4.29 -8.97
N LEU A 14 3.42 -3.16 -8.40
CA LEU A 14 4.78 -2.64 -8.47
C LEU A 14 5.46 -2.63 -7.10
N TRP A 15 4.67 -2.58 -6.03
CA TRP A 15 5.14 -2.67 -4.66
C TRP A 15 4.61 -3.98 -4.05
N ASP A 16 5.51 -4.71 -3.41
CA ASP A 16 5.21 -5.94 -2.66
C ASP A 16 5.20 -5.66 -1.15
N ASP A 17 4.75 -6.63 -0.36
CA ASP A 17 4.74 -6.59 1.11
C ASP A 17 6.08 -6.14 1.73
N ARG A 18 7.21 -6.61 1.18
CA ARG A 18 8.55 -6.23 1.67
C ARG A 18 8.81 -4.73 1.57
N ARG A 19 8.24 -4.08 0.56
CA ARG A 19 8.45 -2.65 0.34
C ARG A 19 7.65 -1.83 1.35
N LEU A 20 6.44 -2.27 1.68
CA LEU A 20 5.63 -1.70 2.75
C LEU A 20 6.32 -1.88 4.11
N ASP A 21 6.86 -3.07 4.39
CA ASP A 21 7.60 -3.36 5.62
C ASP A 21 8.83 -2.46 5.80
N MET A 22 9.62 -2.23 4.74
CA MET A 22 10.74 -1.28 4.78
C MET A 22 10.30 0.16 5.09
N LEU A 23 9.15 0.59 4.59
CA LEU A 23 8.61 1.92 4.86
C LEU A 23 8.14 2.06 6.30
N VAL A 24 7.60 0.99 6.89
CA VAL A 24 7.27 0.93 8.32
C VAL A 24 8.54 0.97 9.17
N ALA A 25 9.55 0.17 8.83
CA ALA A 25 10.83 0.16 9.52
C ALA A 25 11.56 1.52 9.45
N ALA A 26 11.40 2.24 8.35
CA ALA A 26 11.92 3.59 8.16
C ALA A 26 11.08 4.69 8.86
N GLY A 27 9.93 4.34 9.44
CA GLY A 27 8.99 5.29 10.04
C GLY A 27 8.29 6.20 9.01
N GLN A 28 8.29 5.81 7.74
CA GLN A 28 7.58 6.53 6.67
C GLN A 28 6.11 6.13 6.54
N LEU A 29 5.77 4.93 7.00
CA LEU A 29 4.39 4.42 7.10
C LEU A 29 4.17 3.81 8.47
N THR A 30 2.93 3.82 8.92
CA THR A 30 2.50 3.05 10.09
C THR A 30 1.98 1.68 9.68
N GLN A 31 1.93 0.74 10.62
CA GLN A 31 1.32 -0.57 10.38
C GLN A 31 -0.14 -0.45 9.95
N GLN A 32 -0.90 0.45 10.56
CA GLN A 32 -2.30 0.72 10.18
C GLN A 32 -2.43 1.20 8.74
N GLU A 33 -1.57 2.12 8.30
CA GLU A 33 -1.58 2.61 6.93
C GLU A 33 -1.24 1.52 5.91
N VAL A 34 -0.33 0.60 6.26
CA VAL A 34 -0.02 -0.57 5.43
C VAL A 34 -1.22 -1.52 5.33
N GLU A 35 -1.93 -1.74 6.43
CA GLU A 35 -3.17 -2.52 6.41
C GLU A 35 -4.22 -1.86 5.50
N GLU A 36 -4.41 -0.54 5.59
CA GLU A 36 -5.31 0.18 4.68
C GLU A 36 -4.93 0.02 3.19
N VAL A 37 -3.62 0.05 2.88
CA VAL A 37 -3.12 -0.16 1.51
C VAL A 37 -3.49 -1.56 1.03
N LYS A 38 -3.33 -2.56 1.90
CA LYS A 38 -3.62 -3.95 1.59
C LYS A 38 -5.11 -4.21 1.42
N GLU A 39 -5.94 -3.64 2.28
CA GLU A 39 -7.39 -3.74 2.21
C GLU A 39 -7.93 -3.04 0.95
N GLY A 40 -7.48 -1.82 0.67
CA GLY A 40 -7.91 -1.06 -0.52
C GLY A 40 -7.46 -1.70 -1.85
N ALA A 41 -6.32 -2.38 -1.88
CA ALA A 41 -5.86 -3.12 -3.04
C ALA A 41 -6.76 -4.31 -3.40
N HIS A 42 -7.43 -4.91 -2.43
CA HIS A 42 -8.40 -5.98 -2.65
C HIS A 42 -9.71 -5.47 -3.26
N GLU A 43 -10.07 -4.21 -2.99
CA GLU A 43 -11.28 -3.56 -3.50
C GLU A 43 -11.09 -2.99 -4.91
N THR A 44 -9.92 -2.42 -5.20
CA THR A 44 -9.64 -1.78 -6.50
C THR A 44 -9.39 -2.80 -7.63
N ALA A 45 -9.14 -4.06 -7.29
CA ALA A 45 -9.07 -5.14 -8.28
C ALA A 45 -10.45 -5.60 -8.79
N GLY A 46 -11.54 -5.11 -8.19
CA GLY A 46 -12.92 -5.46 -8.54
C GLY A 46 -13.67 -4.43 -9.42
N ASP A 47 -13.18 -3.21 -9.57
CA ASP A 47 -13.86 -2.17 -10.37
C ASP A 47 -13.26 -2.08 -11.78
N GLY A 48 -13.73 -3.00 -12.61
CA GLY A 48 -13.55 -3.00 -14.05
C GLY A 48 -14.81 -3.55 -14.70
N LEU A 49 -15.92 -2.81 -14.60
CA LEU A 49 -17.12 -2.99 -15.42
C LEU A 49 -17.35 -1.74 -16.29
#